data_AF-A0AAV6DBA3-F1
#
_entry.id   AF-A0AAV6DBA3-F1
#
_cell.length_a   1.000
_cell.length_b   1.000
_cell.length_c   1.000
_cell.angle_alpha   90.00
_cell.angle_beta   90.00
_cell.angle_gamma   90.00
#
_symmetry.space_group_name_H-M   'P 1'
#
loop_
_entity.id
_entity.type
_entity.pdbx_description
1 polymer ?
#
loop_
_entity_poly.entity_id
_entity_poly.type
_entity_poly.pdbx_seq_one_letter_code
_entity_poly.pdbx_strand_id
1 'polypeptide(L)'
;MDSSQTPPAGGAASPFRRPPRPAAARPSAPAPASVGPAFGPIPAEPSPAPAFRANPLGSLVDATAAAGLERRRRSGALWFYWIAGLSLVNSVAALLGQSWRFILGLGITRLADSLAAHSGHGYAVVAVVDAAVIGGFALLGRFAARGRLWAFVAGAVFYALDGLLFIGKADWWIAIGFHLFVLVMIARGFDAARRLA
;
A
#
# COMPACT_ATOMS: atom_id res chain seq x y z
N MET A 1 -52.60 33.35 0.59
CA MET A 1 -52.04 33.72 1.91
C MET A 1 -51.22 32.53 2.39
N ASP A 2 -49.93 32.58 2.61
CA ASP A 2 -48.92 33.61 2.37
C ASP A 2 -47.56 32.88 2.33
N SER A 3 -46.64 33.48 1.61
CA SER A 3 -45.30 32.97 1.34
C SER A 3 -44.40 33.15 2.56
N SER A 4 -43.57 32.16 2.92
CA SER A 4 -42.34 32.43 3.67
C SER A 4 -41.24 31.43 3.31
N GLN A 5 -40.61 31.73 2.16
CA GLN A 5 -39.30 31.24 1.81
C GLN A 5 -38.29 31.76 2.84
N THR A 6 -37.54 30.84 3.47
CA THR A 6 -36.41 31.19 4.33
C THR A 6 -35.13 31.18 3.48
N PRO A 7 -34.35 32.27 3.41
CA PRO A 7 -33.16 32.33 2.57
C PRO A 7 -31.96 31.60 3.21
N PRO A 8 -31.14 30.88 2.44
CA PRO A 8 -29.86 30.38 2.95
C PRO A 8 -28.84 31.53 3.08
N ALA A 9 -28.20 31.55 4.25
CA ALA A 9 -27.21 32.52 4.65
C ALA A 9 -25.95 32.50 3.76
N GLY A 10 -25.56 33.70 3.32
CA GLY A 10 -24.18 34.20 3.34
C GLY A 10 -23.07 33.29 2.81
N GLY A 11 -22.91 33.27 1.48
CA GLY A 11 -21.67 32.86 0.85
C GLY A 11 -20.52 33.80 1.26
N ALA A 12 -19.70 33.38 2.21
CA ALA A 12 -18.48 34.08 2.60
C ALA A 12 -17.51 34.14 1.41
N ALA A 13 -17.35 35.33 0.84
CA ALA A 13 -16.38 35.60 -0.20
C ALA A 13 -14.96 35.43 0.38
N SER A 14 -14.23 34.44 -0.13
CA SER A 14 -12.88 34.10 0.32
C SER A 14 -11.91 35.29 0.11
N PRO A 15 -11.10 35.68 1.11
CA PRO A 15 -10.24 36.87 1.07
C PRO A 15 -9.01 36.73 0.15
N PHE A 16 -8.82 35.59 -0.51
CA PHE A 16 -7.69 35.33 -1.40
C PHE A 16 -8.01 35.60 -2.89
N ARG A 17 -8.52 36.80 -3.20
CA ARG A 17 -8.51 37.30 -4.59
C ARG A 17 -7.09 37.76 -4.95
N ARG A 18 -6.41 36.99 -5.81
CA ARG A 18 -5.14 37.42 -6.44
C ARG A 18 -5.39 38.69 -7.25
N PRO A 19 -4.54 39.73 -7.13
CA PRO A 19 -4.62 40.89 -8.02
C PRO A 19 -4.30 40.47 -9.48
N PRO A 20 -4.94 41.11 -10.48
CA PRO A 20 -4.61 40.89 -11.89
C PRO A 20 -3.16 41.32 -12.16
N ARG A 21 -2.42 40.45 -12.85
CA ARG A 21 -1.02 40.69 -13.22
C ARG A 21 -0.95 41.82 -14.25
N PRO A 22 -0.11 42.85 -14.10
CA PRO A 22 0.06 43.90 -15.11
C PRO A 22 0.54 43.28 -16.42
N ALA A 23 -0.10 43.68 -17.53
CA ALA A 23 0.33 43.31 -18.88
C ALA A 23 1.72 43.91 -19.14
N ALA A 24 2.73 43.05 -19.29
CA ALA A 24 4.06 43.51 -19.68
C ALA A 24 4.00 44.14 -21.08
N ALA A 25 4.50 45.36 -21.17
CA ALA A 25 4.63 46.11 -22.41
C ALA A 25 5.47 45.33 -23.43
N ARG A 26 4.94 45.21 -24.66
CA ARG A 26 5.65 44.64 -25.81
C ARG A 26 6.79 45.59 -26.20
N PRO A 27 8.05 45.15 -26.30
CA PRO A 27 9.08 45.92 -26.98
C PRO A 27 8.76 46.00 -28.48
N SER A 28 8.84 47.20 -29.02
CA SER A 28 8.70 47.55 -30.43
C SER A 28 9.73 46.79 -31.27
N ALA A 29 9.26 46.13 -32.33
CA ALA A 29 10.13 45.50 -33.32
C ALA A 29 10.94 46.56 -34.09
N PRO A 30 12.25 46.38 -34.31
CA PRO A 30 12.99 47.16 -35.30
C PRO A 30 12.67 46.68 -36.73
N ALA A 31 12.65 47.63 -37.66
CA ALA A 31 12.31 47.46 -39.07
C ALA A 31 13.20 46.44 -39.80
N PRO A 32 12.69 45.76 -40.85
CA PRO A 32 13.49 44.80 -41.62
C PRO A 32 14.57 45.51 -42.44
N ALA A 33 15.83 45.17 -42.20
CA ALA A 33 16.93 45.50 -43.09
C ALA A 33 16.77 44.74 -44.41
N SER A 34 16.84 45.45 -45.53
CA SER A 34 16.85 44.90 -46.88
C SER A 34 18.13 44.10 -47.13
N VAL A 35 18.02 42.77 -47.16
CA VAL A 35 19.11 41.86 -47.56
C VAL A 35 18.86 41.44 -49.00
N GLY A 36 19.79 41.80 -49.90
CA GLY A 36 19.77 41.37 -51.30
C GLY A 36 19.96 39.85 -51.45
N PRO A 37 19.64 39.26 -52.62
CA PRO A 37 19.73 37.82 -52.79
C PRO A 37 21.19 37.40 -53.00
N ALA A 38 21.90 37.12 -51.91
CA ALA A 38 23.16 36.39 -51.96
C ALA A 38 22.84 34.89 -51.84
N PHE A 39 22.65 34.20 -52.97
CA PHE A 39 22.63 32.74 -53.03
C PHE A 39 24.06 32.21 -52.79
N GLY A 40 24.44 32.13 -51.51
CA GLY A 40 25.55 31.30 -51.06
C GLY A 40 25.12 29.82 -51.00
N PRO A 41 26.06 28.86 -51.05
CA PRO A 41 25.74 27.45 -50.85
C PRO A 41 25.09 27.28 -49.47
N ILE A 42 23.90 26.70 -49.43
CA ILE A 42 23.16 26.41 -48.20
C ILE A 42 24.07 25.54 -47.31
N PRO A 43 24.44 25.98 -46.09
CA PRO A 43 25.11 25.11 -45.15
C PRO A 43 24.21 23.90 -44.92
N ALA A 44 24.70 22.69 -45.18
CA ALA A 44 23.95 21.48 -44.85
C ALA A 44 23.65 21.51 -43.35
N GLU A 45 22.39 21.78 -42.99
CA GLU A 45 21.95 21.65 -41.61
C GLU A 45 22.27 20.21 -41.16
N PRO A 46 22.88 20.02 -39.99
CA PRO A 46 23.06 18.68 -39.47
C PRO A 46 21.68 18.03 -39.37
N SER A 47 21.48 16.99 -40.19
CA SER A 47 20.26 16.20 -40.21
C SER A 47 19.88 15.89 -38.76
N PRO A 48 18.68 16.29 -38.27
CA PRO A 48 18.32 16.04 -36.90
C PRO A 48 18.42 14.52 -36.70
N ALA A 49 19.32 14.11 -35.80
CA ALA A 49 19.42 12.72 -35.36
C ALA A 49 18.00 12.24 -35.05
N PRO A 50 17.61 11.01 -35.41
CA PRO A 50 16.25 10.55 -35.23
C PRO A 50 15.90 10.73 -33.76
N ALA A 51 15.05 11.71 -33.46
CA ALA A 51 14.46 11.84 -32.16
C ALA A 51 13.77 10.51 -31.94
N PHE A 52 14.31 9.70 -31.02
CA PHE A 52 13.71 8.44 -30.61
C PHE A 52 12.29 8.79 -30.19
N ARG A 53 11.31 8.63 -31.10
CA ARG A 53 9.91 8.89 -30.81
C ARG A 53 9.55 7.84 -29.78
N ALA A 54 9.60 8.23 -28.51
CA ALA A 54 9.03 7.43 -27.44
C ALA A 54 7.61 7.09 -27.89
N ASN A 55 7.36 5.82 -28.17
CA ASN A 55 6.04 5.39 -28.61
C ASN A 55 5.09 5.61 -27.43
N PRO A 56 4.16 6.60 -27.49
CA PRO A 56 3.33 6.95 -26.34
C PRO A 56 2.47 5.75 -25.91
N LEU A 57 2.06 4.90 -26.87
CA LEU A 57 1.34 3.66 -26.58
C LEU A 57 2.17 2.67 -25.76
N GLY A 58 3.46 2.52 -26.06
CA GLY A 58 4.36 1.66 -25.28
C GLY A 58 4.50 2.15 -23.83
N SER A 59 4.73 3.45 -23.64
CA SER A 59 4.87 4.04 -22.31
C SER A 59 3.61 3.90 -21.43
N LEU A 60 2.43 3.95 -22.04
CA LEU A 60 1.16 3.74 -21.33
C LEU A 60 0.98 2.27 -20.93
N VAL A 61 1.33 1.33 -21.81
CA VAL A 61 1.29 -0.12 -21.51
C VAL A 61 2.22 -0.43 -20.34
N ASP A 62 3.45 0.06 -20.36
CA ASP A 62 4.42 -0.14 -19.27
C ASP A 62 3.93 0.45 -17.94
N ALA A 63 3.35 1.66 -17.98
CA ALA A 63 2.77 2.30 -16.79
C ALA A 63 1.59 1.49 -16.21
N THR A 64 0.71 0.95 -17.06
CA THR A 64 -0.41 0.10 -16.59
C THR A 64 0.07 -1.23 -16.01
N ALA A 65 1.11 -1.83 -16.60
CA ALA A 65 1.73 -3.05 -16.09
C ALA A 65 2.37 -2.83 -14.71
N ALA A 66 3.11 -1.72 -14.55
CA ALA A 66 3.71 -1.33 -13.28
C ALA A 66 2.64 -1.06 -12.21
N ALA A 67 1.56 -0.36 -12.55
CA ALA A 67 0.44 -0.12 -11.64
C ALA A 67 -0.23 -1.43 -11.19
N GLY A 68 -0.37 -2.41 -12.10
CA GLY A 68 -0.90 -3.74 -11.78
C GLY A 68 -0.02 -4.52 -10.80
N LEU A 69 1.30 -4.44 -10.95
CA LEU A 69 2.25 -5.04 -10.01
C LEU A 69 2.18 -4.34 -8.64
N GLU A 70 2.13 -3.02 -8.61
CA GLU A 70 2.04 -2.26 -7.36
C GLU A 70 0.77 -2.60 -6.58
N ARG A 71 -0.37 -2.74 -7.27
CA ARG A 71 -1.62 -3.19 -6.66
C ARG A 71 -1.48 -4.58 -6.06
N ARG A 72 -0.90 -5.55 -6.79
CA ARG A 72 -0.69 -6.92 -6.28
C ARG A 72 0.24 -6.95 -5.07
N ARG A 73 1.31 -6.17 -5.09
CA ARG A 73 2.23 -6.02 -3.96
C ARG A 73 1.50 -5.50 -2.72
N ARG A 74 0.69 -4.46 -2.87
CA ARG A 74 -0.13 -3.90 -1.76
C ARG A 74 -1.17 -4.90 -1.26
N SER A 75 -1.85 -5.61 -2.16
CA SER A 75 -2.80 -6.65 -1.77
C SER A 75 -2.15 -7.76 -0.96
N GLY A 76 -0.94 -8.20 -1.33
CA GLY A 76 -0.18 -9.17 -0.54
C GLY A 76 0.24 -8.61 0.82
N ALA A 77 0.72 -7.37 0.87
CA ALA A 77 1.07 -6.70 2.13
C ALA A 77 -0.14 -6.49 3.07
N LEU A 78 -1.34 -6.33 2.50
CA LEU A 78 -2.58 -6.17 3.26
C LEU A 78 -2.88 -7.39 4.14
N TRP A 79 -2.47 -8.59 3.72
CA TRP A 79 -2.68 -9.82 4.49
C TRP A 79 -1.99 -9.80 5.84
N PHE A 80 -0.85 -9.11 5.99
CA PHE A 80 -0.22 -8.93 7.29
C PHE A 80 -1.07 -8.10 8.26
N TYR A 81 -1.79 -7.09 7.75
CA TYR A 81 -2.73 -6.33 8.56
C TYR A 81 -3.99 -7.15 8.89
N TRP A 82 -4.44 -8.01 7.97
CA TRP A 82 -5.52 -8.96 8.27
C TRP A 82 -5.13 -9.93 9.37
N ILE A 83 -3.91 -10.49 9.34
CA ILE A 83 -3.38 -11.34 10.42
C ILE A 83 -3.37 -10.56 11.73
N ALA A 84 -2.83 -9.35 11.74
CA ALA A 84 -2.80 -8.50 12.94
C ALA A 84 -4.20 -8.14 13.46
N GLY A 85 -5.16 -7.87 12.57
CA GLY A 85 -6.55 -7.56 12.92
C GLY A 85 -7.28 -8.79 13.49
N LEU A 86 -7.13 -9.95 12.87
CA LEU A 86 -7.65 -11.22 13.39
C LEU A 86 -7.04 -11.56 14.75
N SER A 87 -5.78 -11.19 14.96
CA SER A 87 -5.10 -11.30 16.26
C SER A 87 -5.72 -10.42 17.32
N LEU A 88 -5.95 -9.16 16.99
CA LEU A 88 -6.59 -8.23 17.91
C LEU A 88 -8.00 -8.71 18.30
N VAL A 89 -8.80 -9.18 17.33
CA VAL A 89 -10.14 -9.73 17.61
C VAL A 89 -10.07 -10.92 18.56
N ASN A 90 -9.13 -11.86 18.33
CA ASN A 90 -8.94 -13.02 19.20
C ASN A 90 -8.50 -12.61 20.62
N SER A 91 -7.61 -11.63 20.77
CA SER A 91 -7.18 -11.13 22.08
C SER A 91 -8.33 -10.43 22.82
N VAL A 92 -9.14 -9.62 22.12
CA VAL A 92 -10.34 -8.98 22.72
C VAL A 92 -11.37 -10.03 23.14
N ALA A 93 -11.63 -11.03 22.32
CA ALA A 93 -12.56 -12.12 22.67
C ALA A 93 -12.09 -12.88 23.94
N ALA A 94 -10.79 -13.14 24.05
CA ALA A 94 -10.20 -13.76 25.23
C ALA A 94 -10.36 -12.89 26.50
N LEU A 95 -10.16 -11.56 26.38
CA LEU A 95 -10.39 -10.61 27.47
C LEU A 95 -11.86 -10.57 27.92
N LEU A 96 -12.79 -10.78 27.00
CA LEU A 96 -14.23 -10.88 27.28
C LEU A 96 -14.66 -12.25 27.83
N GLY A 97 -13.71 -13.15 28.11
CA GLY A 97 -13.99 -14.48 28.65
C GLY A 97 -14.67 -15.43 27.66
N GLN A 98 -14.67 -15.13 26.36
CA GLN A 98 -15.24 -16.02 25.36
C GLN A 98 -14.32 -17.22 25.15
N SER A 99 -14.87 -18.43 25.29
CA SER A 99 -14.15 -19.70 25.08
C SER A 99 -13.98 -20.05 23.59
N TRP A 100 -14.77 -19.42 22.71
CA TRP A 100 -14.65 -19.58 21.27
C TRP A 100 -13.54 -18.69 20.72
N ARG A 101 -12.38 -19.29 20.47
CA ARG A 101 -11.24 -18.63 19.81
C ARG A 101 -11.20 -19.07 18.36
N PHE A 102 -11.15 -18.11 17.43
CA PHE A 102 -11.20 -18.41 16.00
C PHE A 102 -9.95 -19.23 15.62
N ILE A 103 -10.15 -20.49 15.24
CA ILE A 103 -9.07 -21.46 14.88
C ILE A 103 -8.32 -21.03 13.62
N LEU A 104 -8.97 -20.22 12.79
CA LEU A 104 -8.52 -19.78 11.48
C LEU A 104 -7.44 -18.68 11.52
N GLY A 105 -6.53 -18.64 12.50
CA GLY A 105 -5.45 -17.66 12.33
C GLY A 105 -4.29 -17.56 13.29
N LEU A 106 -4.32 -18.09 14.52
CA LEU A 106 -3.21 -17.86 15.47
C LEU A 106 -3.02 -19.00 16.47
N GLY A 107 -2.03 -19.83 16.20
CA GLY A 107 -1.55 -20.86 17.10
C GLY A 107 -0.84 -20.27 18.32
N ILE A 108 -0.14 -19.14 18.14
CA ILE A 108 0.65 -18.46 19.17
C ILE A 108 -0.20 -18.04 20.37
N THR A 109 -1.44 -17.59 20.14
CA THR A 109 -2.35 -17.16 21.22
C THR A 109 -2.71 -18.32 22.16
N ARG A 110 -2.59 -19.59 21.72
CA ARG A 110 -2.79 -20.76 22.59
C ARG A 110 -1.53 -21.16 23.33
N LEU A 111 -0.35 -20.95 22.75
CA LEU A 111 0.92 -21.17 23.43
C LEU A 111 1.03 -20.22 24.63
N ALA A 112 0.62 -18.96 24.43
CA ALA A 112 0.53 -17.96 25.48
C ALA A 112 -0.40 -18.41 26.63
N ASP A 113 -1.60 -18.91 26.33
CA ASP A 113 -2.51 -19.45 27.35
C ASP A 113 -1.91 -20.63 28.13
N SER A 114 -1.18 -21.54 27.45
CA SER A 114 -0.52 -22.66 28.15
C SER A 114 0.61 -22.20 29.08
N LEU A 115 1.34 -21.15 28.70
CA LEU A 115 2.37 -20.53 29.53
C LEU A 115 1.74 -19.79 30.73
N ALA A 116 0.58 -19.16 30.53
CA ALA A 116 -0.15 -18.48 31.59
C ALA A 116 -0.68 -19.43 32.67
N ALA A 117 -1.17 -20.61 32.27
CA ALA A 117 -1.66 -21.63 33.21
C ALA A 117 -0.57 -22.15 34.16
N HIS A 118 0.71 -22.04 33.79
CA HIS A 118 1.83 -22.60 34.56
C HIS A 118 2.61 -21.58 35.40
N SER A 119 2.41 -20.27 35.22
CA SER A 119 3.35 -19.24 35.73
C SER A 119 2.78 -18.28 36.78
N GLY A 120 1.49 -18.34 37.10
CA GLY A 120 0.85 -17.49 38.15
C GLY A 120 0.79 -15.98 37.84
N HIS A 121 1.48 -15.53 36.78
CA HIS A 121 1.50 -14.15 36.25
C HIS A 121 0.77 -14.05 34.89
N GLY A 122 -0.13 -15.00 34.64
CA GLY A 122 -0.43 -15.47 33.29
C GLY A 122 -1.02 -14.45 32.32
N TYR A 123 -1.87 -13.55 32.77
CA TYR A 123 -2.56 -12.60 31.88
C TYR A 123 -1.64 -11.53 31.30
N ALA A 124 -0.68 -11.03 32.08
CA ALA A 124 0.23 -9.96 31.63
C ALA A 124 1.19 -10.47 30.54
N VAL A 125 1.75 -11.68 30.73
CA VAL A 125 2.65 -12.29 29.74
C VAL A 125 1.92 -12.58 28.44
N VAL A 126 0.69 -13.12 28.51
CA VAL A 126 -0.15 -13.36 27.32
C VAL A 126 -0.43 -12.06 26.57
N ALA A 127 -0.83 -11.01 27.28
CA ALA A 127 -1.13 -9.73 26.67
C ALA A 127 0.10 -9.11 25.96
N VAL A 128 1.29 -9.25 26.54
CA VAL A 128 2.55 -8.76 25.92
C VAL A 128 2.88 -9.55 24.67
N VAL A 129 2.75 -10.88 24.71
CA VAL A 129 3.01 -11.74 23.53
C VAL A 129 2.01 -11.42 22.41
N ASP A 130 0.73 -11.31 22.72
CA ASP A 130 -0.30 -10.95 21.75
C ASP A 130 -0.04 -9.57 21.14
N ALA A 131 0.29 -8.57 21.96
CA ALA A 131 0.65 -7.24 21.50
C ALA A 131 1.89 -7.26 20.58
N ALA A 132 2.90 -8.08 20.91
CA ALA A 132 4.09 -8.25 20.08
C ALA A 132 3.77 -8.90 18.73
N VAL A 133 2.88 -9.90 18.69
CA VAL A 133 2.43 -10.54 17.45
C VAL A 133 1.65 -9.55 16.58
N ILE A 134 0.66 -8.86 17.15
CA ILE A 134 -0.15 -7.85 16.46
C ILE A 134 0.76 -6.75 15.89
N GLY A 135 1.62 -6.18 16.74
CA GLY A 135 2.54 -5.12 16.36
C GLY A 135 3.58 -5.59 15.33
N GLY A 136 4.11 -6.80 15.48
CA GLY A 136 5.07 -7.41 14.58
C GLY A 136 4.51 -7.59 13.17
N PHE A 137 3.33 -8.21 13.04
CA PHE A 137 2.67 -8.37 11.74
C PHE A 137 2.25 -7.03 11.14
N ALA A 138 1.76 -6.07 11.93
CA ALA A 138 1.46 -4.72 11.42
C ALA A 138 2.72 -4.00 10.89
N LEU A 139 3.86 -4.14 11.58
CA LEU A 139 5.13 -3.56 11.16
C LEU A 139 5.68 -4.24 9.89
N LEU A 140 5.58 -5.57 9.81
CA LEU A 140 5.92 -6.32 8.60
C LEU A 140 5.03 -5.90 7.43
N GLY A 141 3.72 -5.73 7.65
CA GLY A 141 2.79 -5.18 6.67
C GLY A 141 3.19 -3.81 6.16
N ARG A 142 3.63 -2.92 7.06
CA ARG A 142 4.13 -1.58 6.71
C ARG A 142 5.41 -1.64 5.87
N PHE A 143 6.32 -2.55 6.17
CA PHE A 143 7.55 -2.73 5.40
C PHE A 143 7.33 -3.43 4.07
N ALA A 144 6.48 -4.44 4.02
CA ALA A 144 6.02 -5.10 2.79
C ALA A 144 5.31 -4.11 1.87
N ALA A 145 4.45 -3.24 2.42
CA ALA A 145 3.78 -2.14 1.71
C ALA A 145 4.73 -1.04 1.23
N ARG A 146 5.99 -1.02 1.66
CA ARG A 146 7.07 -0.18 1.10
C ARG A 146 8.01 -0.89 0.13
N GLY A 147 7.76 -2.17 -0.17
CA GLY A 147 8.51 -2.93 -1.18
C GLY A 147 9.71 -3.67 -0.60
N ARG A 148 9.87 -3.70 0.73
CA ARG A 148 10.97 -4.40 1.39
C ARG A 148 10.73 -5.91 1.30
N LEU A 149 11.46 -6.59 0.41
CA LEU A 149 11.32 -8.02 0.13
C LEU A 149 11.50 -8.89 1.37
N TRP A 150 12.45 -8.54 2.24
CA TRP A 150 12.72 -9.30 3.48
C TRP A 150 11.48 -9.36 4.40
N ALA A 151 10.61 -8.34 4.39
CA ALA A 151 9.43 -8.31 5.24
C ALA A 151 8.39 -9.35 4.82
N PHE A 152 8.26 -9.59 3.50
CA PHE A 152 7.43 -10.67 2.99
C PHE A 152 7.96 -12.04 3.43
N VAL A 153 9.27 -12.26 3.32
CA VAL A 153 9.91 -13.54 3.69
C VAL A 153 9.80 -13.78 5.20
N ALA A 154 10.20 -12.80 6.02
CA ALA A 154 10.13 -12.90 7.47
C ALA A 154 8.70 -13.17 7.95
N GLY A 155 7.73 -12.40 7.45
CA GLY A 155 6.32 -12.58 7.79
C GLY A 155 5.75 -13.93 7.32
N ALA A 156 6.13 -14.39 6.12
CA ALA A 156 5.72 -15.71 5.64
C ALA A 156 6.28 -16.84 6.51
N VAL A 157 7.55 -16.75 6.94
CA VAL A 157 8.16 -17.74 7.84
C VAL A 157 7.46 -17.78 9.19
N PHE A 158 7.27 -16.62 9.85
CA PHE A 158 6.57 -16.57 11.14
C PHE A 158 5.16 -17.13 11.04
N TYR A 159 4.44 -16.77 9.98
CA TYR A 159 3.08 -17.23 9.79
C TYR A 159 2.99 -18.73 9.43
N ALA A 160 3.96 -19.27 8.68
CA ALA A 160 4.04 -20.70 8.43
C ALA A 160 4.35 -21.51 9.70
N LEU A 161 5.24 -21.00 10.55
CA LEU A 161 5.55 -21.60 11.86
C LEU A 161 4.32 -21.59 12.78
N ASP A 162 3.52 -20.52 12.77
CA ASP A 162 2.26 -20.47 13.50
C ASP A 162 1.28 -21.54 13.02
N GLY A 163 1.14 -21.72 11.70
CA GLY A 163 0.31 -22.77 11.11
C GLY A 163 0.73 -24.18 11.52
N LEU A 164 2.03 -24.43 11.71
CA LEU A 164 2.56 -25.72 12.13
C LEU A 164 2.08 -26.11 13.55
N LEU A 165 1.77 -25.14 14.41
CA LEU A 165 1.26 -25.37 15.76
C LEU A 165 -0.15 -25.96 15.79
N PHE A 166 -0.84 -26.02 14.65
CA PHE A 166 -2.18 -26.61 14.53
C PHE A 166 -2.18 -28.10 14.18
N ILE A 167 -1.03 -28.67 13.78
CA ILE A 167 -0.93 -30.10 13.46
C ILE A 167 -1.30 -30.94 14.69
N GLY A 168 -2.14 -31.96 14.50
CA GLY A 168 -2.55 -32.89 15.55
C GLY A 168 -3.72 -32.43 16.43
N LYS A 169 -4.37 -31.31 16.10
CA LYS A 169 -5.59 -30.81 16.78
C LYS A 169 -6.86 -31.14 15.99
N ALA A 170 -8.02 -31.09 16.63
CA ALA A 170 -9.30 -31.12 15.92
C ALA A 170 -9.36 -29.96 14.89
N ASP A 171 -9.93 -30.22 13.71
CA ASP A 171 -10.07 -29.26 12.61
C ASP A 171 -8.77 -28.68 12.04
N TRP A 172 -7.64 -29.37 12.26
CA TRP A 172 -6.32 -28.96 11.77
C TRP A 172 -6.29 -28.67 10.26
N TRP A 173 -7.08 -29.39 9.45
CA TRP A 173 -7.14 -29.21 8.01
C TRP A 173 -7.70 -27.84 7.59
N ILE A 174 -8.68 -27.30 8.33
CA ILE A 174 -9.24 -25.95 8.10
C ILE A 174 -8.17 -24.90 8.43
N ALA A 175 -7.51 -25.06 9.58
CA ALA A 175 -6.46 -24.16 10.02
C ALA A 175 -5.32 -24.13 8.98
N ILE A 176 -4.80 -25.30 8.59
CA ILE A 176 -3.71 -25.39 7.61
C ILE A 176 -4.16 -24.84 6.24
N GLY A 177 -5.38 -25.13 5.80
CA GLY A 177 -5.92 -24.61 4.54
C GLY A 177 -5.93 -23.08 4.51
N PHE A 178 -6.38 -22.45 5.59
CA PHE A 178 -6.34 -20.98 5.70
C PHE A 178 -4.91 -20.43 5.74
N HIS A 179 -4.00 -21.08 6.49
CA HIS A 179 -2.61 -20.65 6.54
C HIS A 179 -1.93 -20.72 5.16
N LEU A 180 -2.14 -21.82 4.42
CA LEU A 180 -1.64 -21.97 3.05
C LEU A 180 -2.24 -20.92 2.11
N PHE A 181 -3.53 -20.64 2.23
CA PHE A 181 -4.18 -19.60 1.44
C PHE A 181 -3.55 -18.22 1.67
N VAL A 182 -3.38 -17.83 2.93
CA VAL A 182 -2.75 -16.55 3.27
C VAL A 182 -1.28 -16.52 2.82
N LEU A 183 -0.53 -17.62 2.97
CA LEU A 183 0.83 -17.74 2.46
C LEU A 183 0.90 -17.55 0.94
N VAL A 184 -0.02 -18.15 0.18
CA VAL A 184 -0.11 -17.96 -1.28
C VAL A 184 -0.38 -16.49 -1.60
N MET A 185 -1.26 -15.82 -0.86
CA MET A 185 -1.55 -14.41 -1.09
C MET A 185 -0.35 -13.50 -0.79
N ILE A 186 0.40 -13.79 0.28
CA ILE A 186 1.65 -13.12 0.61
C ILE A 186 2.69 -13.38 -0.49
N ALA A 187 2.84 -14.62 -0.97
CA ALA A 187 3.77 -15.00 -2.03
C ALA A 187 3.48 -14.27 -3.36
N ARG A 188 2.20 -14.08 -3.72
CA ARG A 188 1.80 -13.27 -4.88
C ARG A 188 2.20 -11.80 -4.74
N GLY A 189 2.11 -11.25 -3.53
CA GLY A 189 2.61 -9.91 -3.24
C GLY A 189 4.13 -9.80 -3.32
N PHE A 190 4.84 -10.82 -2.84
CA PHE A 190 6.30 -10.93 -2.93
C PHE A 190 6.80 -10.99 -4.37
N ASP A 191 6.20 -11.84 -5.23
CA ASP A 191 6.56 -11.92 -6.64
C ASP A 191 6.34 -10.57 -7.35
N ALA A 192 5.23 -9.90 -7.05
CA ALA A 192 4.98 -8.56 -7.55
C ALA A 192 6.00 -7.52 -7.05
N ALA A 193 6.43 -7.61 -5.78
CA ALA A 193 7.47 -6.74 -5.22
C ALA A 193 8.83 -6.99 -5.89
N ARG A 194 9.19 -8.24 -6.16
CA ARG A 194 10.44 -8.61 -6.83
C ARG A 194 10.52 -8.10 -8.26
N ARG A 195 9.39 -8.05 -8.97
CA ARG A 195 9.31 -7.53 -10.35
C ARG A 195 9.36 -6.01 -10.42
N LEU A 196 9.13 -5.32 -9.30
CA LEU A 196 9.18 -3.85 -9.19
C LEU A 196 10.53 -3.33 -8.67
N ALA A 197 11.36 -4.21 -8.11
CA ALA A 197 12.67 -3.88 -7.55
C ALA A 197 13.76 -3.95 -8.63
#